data_AF-A0A2E7W215-F1
#
_entry.id   AF-A0A2E7W215-F1
#
_cell.length_a   1.000
_cell.length_b   1.000
_cell.length_c   1.000
_cell.angle_alpha   90.00
_cell.angle_beta   90.00
_cell.angle_gamma   90.00
#
_symmetry.space_group_name_H-M   'P 1'
#
loop_
_entity.id
_entity.type
_entity.pdbx_description
1 polymer ?
#
loop_
_entity_poly.entity_id
_entity_poly.type
_entity_poly.pdbx_seq_one_letter_code
_entity_poly.pdbx_strand_id
1 'polypeptide(L)'
;MDKAGIERSFLIAVRCGDLNIKGSTEIPYERVASVTKKYPDRFSGLAGIDPTRGMDQLRELEDGVKNYGFVGAHWYPHWFSMAPDSAKMYPIYAKCCELNIPIMMQVGQNLIYSKERRLPSVGRPITLDQIAIDFPELKIIGIHLGTPWVEEMIAMCWKHDNIFMAGDAYAPKYWPESVVHFANTYGQDKFLFGTDFPVVDPIRAMAEVDQHNFREVPKKKILRENAIRVFCLPE
;
A
#
# COMPACT_ATOMS: atom_id res chain seq x y z
N MET A 1 16.45 5.92 8.42
CA MET A 1 15.35 6.03 9.39
C MET A 1 15.67 7.05 10.46
N ASP A 2 16.66 6.83 11.34
CA ASP A 2 16.96 7.73 12.47
C ASP A 2 17.22 9.18 12.03
N LYS A 3 18.08 9.40 11.03
CA LYS A 3 18.34 10.74 10.47
C LYS A 3 17.11 11.43 9.87
N ALA A 4 16.10 10.66 9.48
CA ALA A 4 14.86 11.17 8.91
C ALA A 4 13.72 11.22 9.94
N GLY A 5 13.97 10.87 11.21
CA GLY A 5 12.92 10.80 12.23
C GLY A 5 11.88 9.70 11.99
N ILE A 6 12.20 8.67 11.18
CA ILE A 6 11.28 7.56 10.91
C ILE A 6 11.43 6.51 12.01
N GLU A 7 10.41 6.40 12.85
CA GLU A 7 10.33 5.43 13.95
C GLU A 7 10.16 4.01 13.42
N ARG A 8 9.20 3.82 12.50
CA ARG A 8 8.79 2.51 12.00
C ARG A 8 8.64 2.49 10.47
N SER A 9 9.08 1.41 9.85
CA SER A 9 8.95 1.16 8.41
C SER A 9 8.25 -0.17 8.13
N PHE A 10 7.53 -0.24 7.02
CA PHE A 10 6.85 -1.44 6.57
C PHE A 10 7.72 -2.16 5.55
N LEU A 11 8.04 -3.43 5.83
CA LEU A 11 8.83 -4.28 4.94
C LEU A 11 7.89 -5.19 4.17
N ILE A 12 7.96 -5.10 2.84
CA ILE A 12 7.07 -5.84 1.95
C ILE A 12 7.73 -7.15 1.54
N ALA A 13 7.06 -8.27 1.74
CA ALA A 13 7.43 -9.55 1.15
C ALA A 13 7.00 -9.58 -0.32
N VAL A 14 7.60 -8.69 -1.12
CA VAL A 14 7.15 -8.33 -2.48
C VAL A 14 6.94 -9.58 -3.35
N ARG A 15 5.84 -9.59 -4.11
CA ARG A 15 5.59 -10.54 -5.19
C ARG A 15 5.33 -9.79 -6.49
N CYS A 16 6.23 -9.94 -7.44
CA CYS A 16 6.20 -9.30 -8.75
C CYS A 16 5.86 -10.34 -9.82
N GLY A 17 4.63 -10.84 -9.81
CA GLY A 17 4.11 -11.73 -10.86
C GLY A 17 4.34 -13.21 -10.59
N ASP A 18 3.78 -14.05 -11.48
CA ASP A 18 3.90 -15.51 -11.43
C ASP A 18 5.36 -15.94 -11.73
N LEU A 19 5.96 -16.70 -10.83
CA LEU A 19 7.34 -17.19 -10.94
C LEU A 19 7.59 -18.09 -12.15
N ASN A 20 6.54 -18.66 -12.75
CA ASN A 20 6.64 -19.39 -14.02
C ASN A 20 6.88 -18.45 -15.22
N ILE A 21 6.75 -17.13 -15.03
CA ILE A 21 6.96 -16.13 -16.07
C ILE A 21 8.30 -15.43 -15.87
N LYS A 22 9.11 -15.38 -16.93
CA LYS A 22 10.39 -14.68 -16.93
C LYS A 22 10.24 -13.21 -16.48
N GLY A 23 11.15 -12.78 -15.60
CA GLY A 23 11.17 -11.42 -15.06
C GLY A 23 10.31 -11.23 -13.81
N SER A 24 9.57 -12.25 -13.38
CA SER A 24 8.91 -12.23 -12.08
C SER A 24 9.91 -12.49 -10.95
N THR A 25 9.65 -11.93 -9.78
CA THR A 25 10.51 -12.10 -8.58
C THR A 25 9.67 -12.08 -7.32
N GLU A 26 10.19 -12.66 -6.25
CA GLU A 26 9.56 -12.57 -4.93
C GLU A 26 10.57 -12.47 -3.79
N ILE A 27 10.08 -11.99 -2.66
CA ILE A 27 10.73 -12.05 -1.36
C ILE A 27 9.90 -13.01 -0.49
N PRO A 28 10.45 -14.16 -0.06
CA PRO A 28 9.76 -15.08 0.83
C PRO A 28 9.34 -14.42 2.16
N TYR A 29 8.23 -14.87 2.73
CA TYR A 29 7.68 -14.30 3.97
C TYR A 29 8.68 -14.45 5.12
N GLU A 30 9.38 -15.58 5.20
CA GLU A 30 10.39 -15.91 6.19
C GLU A 30 11.52 -14.88 6.21
N ARG A 31 11.90 -14.35 5.04
CA ARG A 31 12.94 -13.34 4.93
C ARG A 31 12.50 -12.05 5.62
N VAL A 32 11.28 -11.59 5.37
CA VAL A 32 10.73 -10.41 6.04
C VAL A 32 10.53 -10.66 7.53
N ALA A 33 9.96 -11.83 7.88
CA ALA A 33 9.73 -12.24 9.27
C ALA A 33 11.03 -12.27 10.09
N SER A 34 12.14 -12.71 9.48
CA SER A 34 13.45 -12.71 10.15
C SER A 34 13.93 -11.32 10.53
N VAL A 35 13.63 -10.30 9.71
CA VAL A 35 14.05 -8.91 9.94
C VAL A 35 13.12 -8.25 10.96
N THR A 36 11.81 -8.44 10.84
CA THR A 36 10.83 -7.89 11.79
C THR A 36 11.02 -8.49 13.17
N LYS A 37 11.31 -9.79 13.28
CA LYS A 37 11.65 -10.43 14.57
C LYS A 37 12.93 -9.87 15.18
N LYS A 38 13.93 -9.52 14.36
CA LYS A 38 15.20 -8.98 14.84
C LYS A 38 15.08 -7.52 15.31
N TYR A 39 14.17 -6.74 14.72
CA TYR A 39 13.96 -5.33 15.05
C TYR A 39 12.46 -4.99 15.15
N PRO A 40 11.74 -5.57 16.12
CA PRO A 40 10.27 -5.50 16.20
C PRO A 40 9.74 -4.08 16.41
N ASP A 41 10.52 -3.22 17.07
CA ASP A 41 10.11 -1.83 17.31
C ASP A 41 10.25 -0.96 16.05
N ARG A 42 11.07 -1.39 15.08
CA ARG A 42 11.45 -0.63 13.89
C ARG A 42 10.73 -1.09 12.62
N PHE A 43 10.36 -2.36 12.52
CA PHE A 43 9.79 -2.91 11.30
C PHE A 43 8.52 -3.71 11.54
N SER A 44 7.54 -3.50 10.66
CA SER A 44 6.35 -4.35 10.52
C SER A 44 6.36 -4.99 9.14
N GLY A 45 5.90 -6.24 9.03
CA GLY A 45 5.88 -6.99 7.78
C GLY A 45 4.55 -6.85 7.05
N LEU A 46 4.61 -6.79 5.71
CA LEU A 46 3.44 -6.89 4.84
C LEU A 46 3.54 -8.14 3.96
N ALA A 47 2.46 -8.92 3.93
CA ALA A 47 2.30 -10.12 3.14
C ALA A 47 2.13 -9.76 1.65
N GLY A 48 3.11 -10.06 0.80
CA GLY A 48 2.95 -9.92 -0.64
C GLY A 48 1.97 -10.94 -1.21
N ILE A 49 1.08 -10.48 -2.08
CA ILE A 49 0.00 -11.27 -2.65
C ILE A 49 0.32 -11.68 -4.09
N ASP A 50 0.03 -12.94 -4.38
CA ASP A 50 0.04 -13.59 -5.68
C ASP A 50 -1.27 -14.36 -5.85
N PRO A 51 -2.27 -13.80 -6.56
CA PRO A 51 -3.56 -14.44 -6.75
C PRO A 51 -3.51 -15.68 -7.66
N THR A 52 -2.40 -15.97 -8.35
CA THR A 52 -2.32 -17.15 -9.24
C THR A 52 -2.07 -18.45 -8.47
N ARG A 53 -1.65 -18.37 -7.20
CA ARG A 53 -1.43 -19.54 -6.32
C ARG A 53 -2.71 -20.11 -5.71
N GLY A 54 -3.84 -19.42 -5.84
CA GLY A 54 -5.12 -19.87 -5.30
C GLY A 54 -5.06 -20.10 -3.79
N MET A 55 -5.47 -21.29 -3.33
CA MET A 55 -5.57 -21.62 -1.90
C MET A 55 -4.23 -21.55 -1.16
N ASP A 56 -3.10 -21.77 -1.83
CA ASP A 56 -1.79 -21.70 -1.19
C ASP A 56 -1.47 -20.28 -0.75
N GLN A 57 -1.81 -19.27 -1.57
CA GLN A 57 -1.69 -17.87 -1.16
C GLN A 57 -2.55 -17.56 0.07
N LEU A 58 -3.75 -18.12 0.19
CA LEU A 58 -4.62 -17.86 1.34
C LEU A 58 -4.03 -18.45 2.63
N ARG A 59 -3.42 -19.64 2.55
CA ARG A 59 -2.74 -20.30 3.68
C ARG A 59 -1.48 -19.54 4.08
N GLU A 60 -0.67 -19.13 3.10
CA GLU A 60 0.53 -18.32 3.35
C GLU A 60 0.18 -16.97 3.98
N LEU A 61 -0.90 -16.32 3.53
CA LEU A 61 -1.38 -15.06 4.11
C LEU A 61 -1.79 -15.25 5.57
N GLU A 62 -2.56 -16.30 5.86
CA GLU A 62 -2.96 -16.63 7.23
C GLU A 62 -1.76 -16.95 8.13
N ASP A 63 -0.79 -17.71 7.64
CA ASP A 63 0.47 -18.00 8.34
C ASP A 63 1.27 -16.72 8.60
N GLY A 64 1.39 -15.85 7.60
CA GLY A 64 2.07 -14.56 7.71
C GLY A 64 1.48 -13.67 8.81
N VAL A 65 0.15 -13.61 8.91
CA VAL A 65 -0.53 -12.84 9.96
C VAL A 65 -0.41 -13.52 11.33
N LYS A 66 -0.79 -14.80 11.43
CA LYS A 66 -0.90 -15.50 12.73
C LYS A 66 0.45 -15.86 13.34
N ASN A 67 1.43 -16.24 12.51
CA ASN A 67 2.71 -16.78 12.98
C ASN A 67 3.89 -15.82 12.78
N TYR A 68 3.87 -14.97 11.75
CA TYR A 68 4.93 -13.96 11.54
C TYR A 68 4.56 -12.55 12.01
N GLY A 69 3.31 -12.30 12.40
CA GLY A 69 2.85 -11.00 12.88
C GLY A 69 2.82 -9.94 11.77
N PHE A 70 2.59 -10.34 10.52
CA PHE A 70 2.37 -9.37 9.44
C PHE A 70 1.09 -8.58 9.67
N VAL A 71 1.17 -7.28 9.43
CA VAL A 71 0.13 -6.31 9.82
C VAL A 71 -0.79 -5.92 8.67
N GLY A 72 -0.54 -6.45 7.47
CA GLY A 72 -1.25 -6.06 6.25
C GLY A 72 -0.84 -6.92 5.06
N ALA A 73 -1.67 -6.89 4.02
CA ALA A 73 -1.38 -7.46 2.71
C ALA A 73 -0.85 -6.38 1.76
N HIS A 74 -0.07 -6.78 0.76
CA HIS A 74 0.47 -5.91 -0.27
C HIS A 74 0.36 -6.55 -1.65
N TRP A 75 -0.12 -5.81 -2.64
CA TRP A 75 -0.29 -6.35 -3.99
C TRP A 75 0.07 -5.36 -5.11
N TYR A 76 0.65 -5.87 -6.19
CA TYR A 76 0.93 -5.10 -7.40
C TYR A 76 0.09 -5.63 -8.58
N PRO A 77 -1.07 -5.02 -8.88
CA PRO A 77 -2.03 -5.54 -9.86
C PRO A 77 -1.44 -5.78 -11.27
N HIS A 78 -0.59 -4.85 -11.70
CA HIS A 78 -0.01 -4.85 -13.06
C HIS A 78 0.90 -6.06 -13.33
N TRP A 79 1.57 -6.64 -12.32
CA TRP A 79 2.40 -7.83 -12.49
C TRP A 79 1.60 -9.08 -12.89
N PHE A 80 0.30 -9.07 -12.61
CA PHE A 80 -0.63 -10.14 -12.92
C PHE A 80 -1.57 -9.78 -14.07
N SER A 81 -1.45 -8.58 -14.64
CA SER A 81 -2.39 -8.04 -15.64
C SER A 81 -3.86 -8.14 -15.18
N MET A 82 -4.11 -7.97 -13.88
CA MET A 82 -5.43 -8.07 -13.28
C MET A 82 -5.82 -6.75 -12.65
N ALA A 83 -7.04 -6.29 -12.94
CA ALA A 83 -7.61 -5.14 -12.25
C ALA A 83 -7.94 -5.49 -10.79
N PRO A 84 -7.99 -4.49 -9.89
CA PRO A 84 -8.37 -4.70 -8.50
C PRO A 84 -9.68 -5.44 -8.25
N ASP A 85 -10.70 -5.18 -9.06
CA ASP A 85 -12.03 -5.82 -9.00
C ASP A 85 -12.07 -7.19 -9.68
N SER A 86 -10.94 -7.75 -10.09
CA SER A 86 -10.87 -9.11 -10.62
C SER A 86 -11.44 -10.12 -9.64
N ALA A 87 -12.33 -11.00 -10.08
CA ALA A 87 -12.92 -12.05 -9.27
C ALA A 87 -11.86 -12.95 -8.58
N LYS A 88 -10.65 -13.07 -9.15
CA LYS A 88 -9.54 -13.82 -8.54
C LYS A 88 -9.02 -13.20 -7.24
N MET A 89 -9.26 -11.91 -7.01
CA MET A 89 -8.84 -11.22 -5.77
C MET A 89 -9.86 -11.33 -4.65
N TYR A 90 -11.13 -11.61 -4.94
CA TYR A 90 -12.20 -11.67 -3.93
C TYR A 90 -11.90 -12.66 -2.78
N PRO A 91 -11.35 -13.87 -3.01
CA PRO A 91 -10.94 -14.74 -1.91
C PRO A 91 -9.86 -14.14 -1.00
N ILE A 92 -8.95 -13.33 -1.55
CA ILE A 92 -7.91 -12.64 -0.78
C ILE A 92 -8.53 -11.50 0.03
N TYR A 93 -9.46 -10.74 -0.54
CA TYR A 93 -10.19 -9.69 0.19
C TYR A 93 -10.99 -10.27 1.36
N ALA A 94 -11.74 -11.35 1.13
CA ALA A 94 -12.45 -12.06 2.19
C ALA A 94 -11.50 -12.56 3.29
N LYS A 95 -10.34 -13.12 2.92
CA LYS A 95 -9.33 -13.54 3.91
C LYS A 95 -8.71 -12.35 4.66
N CYS A 96 -8.51 -11.20 4.02
CA CYS A 96 -8.05 -9.99 4.71
C CYS A 96 -9.08 -9.49 5.73
N CYS A 97 -10.38 -9.54 5.40
CA CYS A 97 -11.46 -9.26 6.36
C CYS A 97 -11.42 -10.22 7.55
N GLU A 98 -11.36 -11.53 7.30
CA GLU A 98 -11.30 -12.56 8.34
C GLU A 98 -10.12 -12.38 9.29
N LEU A 99 -8.96 -11.96 8.74
CA LEU A 99 -7.74 -11.70 9.49
C LEU A 99 -7.68 -10.29 10.10
N ASN A 100 -8.66 -9.43 9.80
CA ASN A 100 -8.73 -8.02 10.21
C ASN A 100 -7.46 -7.23 9.86
N ILE A 101 -6.98 -7.39 8.62
CA ILE A 101 -5.80 -6.67 8.11
C ILE A 101 -6.16 -5.83 6.87
N PRO A 102 -5.53 -4.65 6.68
CA PRO A 102 -5.68 -3.88 5.45
C PRO A 102 -4.99 -4.57 4.26
N ILE A 103 -5.41 -4.22 3.05
CA ILE A 103 -4.67 -4.52 1.82
C ILE A 103 -4.19 -3.23 1.15
N MET A 104 -2.89 -3.17 0.89
CA MET A 104 -2.23 -2.09 0.19
C MET A 104 -1.96 -2.52 -1.26
N MET A 105 -2.29 -1.70 -2.24
CA MET A 105 -2.05 -2.04 -3.64
C MET A 105 -1.75 -0.84 -4.53
N GLN A 106 -0.91 -1.07 -5.54
CA GLN A 106 -0.62 -0.04 -6.53
C GLN A 106 -1.85 0.23 -7.40
N VAL A 107 -2.28 1.48 -7.37
CA VAL A 107 -3.27 2.05 -8.28
C VAL A 107 -2.61 3.08 -9.19
N GLY A 108 -3.28 3.43 -10.28
CA GLY A 108 -2.72 4.27 -11.31
C GLY A 108 -2.00 3.49 -12.42
N GLN A 109 -1.22 4.23 -13.20
CA GLN A 109 -0.37 3.68 -14.26
C GLN A 109 0.78 2.87 -13.67
N ASN A 110 1.23 1.87 -14.43
CA ASN A 110 2.49 1.18 -14.17
C ASN A 110 3.60 1.70 -15.08
N LEU A 111 4.85 1.49 -14.66
CA LEU A 111 6.01 1.77 -15.51
C LEU A 111 6.35 0.57 -16.40
N ILE A 112 7.22 0.80 -17.38
CA ILE A 112 7.85 -0.27 -18.15
C ILE A 112 9.04 -0.81 -17.35
N TYR A 113 8.82 -1.91 -16.63
CA TYR A 113 9.87 -2.57 -15.83
C TYR A 113 10.78 -3.48 -16.66
N SER A 114 10.31 -3.96 -17.82
CA SER A 114 11.09 -4.78 -18.75
C SER A 114 10.78 -4.39 -20.19
N LYS A 115 11.83 -4.29 -21.01
CA LYS A 115 11.69 -4.10 -22.47
C LYS A 115 11.14 -5.34 -23.16
N GLU A 116 11.38 -6.52 -22.60
CA GLU A 116 10.96 -7.81 -23.14
C GLU A 116 9.50 -8.14 -22.78
N ARG A 117 9.04 -7.70 -21.60
CA ARG A 117 7.70 -7.93 -21.09
C ARG A 117 7.07 -6.61 -20.64
N ARG A 118 6.24 -6.04 -21.51
CA ARG A 118 5.41 -4.87 -21.17
C ARG A 118 4.11 -5.32 -20.55
N LEU A 119 3.73 -4.68 -19.45
CA LEU A 119 2.52 -4.98 -18.69
C LEU A 119 1.53 -3.82 -18.81
N PRO A 120 0.22 -4.11 -18.90
CA PRO A 120 -0.81 -3.08 -18.97
C PRO A 120 -1.02 -2.40 -17.62
N SER A 121 -1.44 -1.14 -17.66
CA SER A 121 -1.96 -0.45 -16.49
C SER A 121 -3.39 -0.91 -16.23
N VAL A 122 -3.61 -1.53 -15.08
CA VAL A 122 -4.88 -2.17 -14.71
C VAL A 122 -5.46 -1.63 -13.40
N GLY A 123 -4.71 -0.81 -12.67
CA GLY A 123 -5.07 -0.30 -11.35
C GLY A 123 -5.84 1.01 -11.36
N ARG A 124 -6.76 1.24 -12.30
CA ARG A 124 -7.52 2.50 -12.36
C ARG A 124 -8.37 2.66 -11.08
N PRO A 125 -8.29 3.75 -10.31
CA PRO A 125 -8.92 3.87 -8.98
C PRO A 125 -10.41 3.51 -8.89
N ILE A 126 -11.20 3.77 -9.94
CA ILE A 126 -12.64 3.40 -9.96
C ILE A 126 -12.88 1.90 -9.72
N THR A 127 -11.92 1.02 -10.01
CA THR A 127 -12.05 -0.43 -9.75
C THR A 127 -12.05 -0.75 -8.25
N LEU A 128 -11.73 0.20 -7.37
CA LEU A 128 -11.86 0.02 -5.92
C LEU A 128 -13.31 0.16 -5.45
N ASP A 129 -14.18 0.77 -6.26
CA ASP A 129 -15.55 1.14 -5.88
C ASP A 129 -16.38 -0.08 -5.48
N GLN A 130 -16.40 -1.10 -6.34
CA GLN A 130 -17.17 -2.31 -6.11
C GLN A 130 -16.62 -3.12 -4.94
N ILE A 131 -15.29 -3.15 -4.77
CA ILE A 131 -14.64 -3.86 -3.66
C ILE A 131 -15.05 -3.24 -2.33
N ALA A 132 -15.07 -1.91 -2.24
CA ALA A 132 -15.49 -1.21 -1.03
C ALA A 132 -16.97 -1.42 -0.69
N ILE A 133 -17.83 -1.55 -1.70
CA ILE A 133 -19.26 -1.90 -1.53
C ILE A 133 -19.42 -3.34 -1.01
N ASP A 134 -18.68 -4.29 -1.60
CA ASP A 134 -18.79 -5.71 -1.26
C ASP A 134 -18.14 -6.05 0.08
N PHE A 135 -17.08 -5.32 0.46
CA PHE A 135 -16.32 -5.52 1.68
C PHE A 135 -16.18 -4.21 2.48
N PRO A 136 -17.27 -3.68 3.07
CA PRO A 136 -17.26 -2.39 3.75
C PRO A 136 -16.34 -2.34 4.99
N GLU A 137 -15.97 -3.50 5.55
CA GLU A 137 -15.03 -3.62 6.66
C GLU A 137 -13.55 -3.69 6.22
N LEU A 138 -13.28 -4.01 4.95
CA LEU A 138 -11.92 -4.13 4.43
C LEU A 138 -11.30 -2.75 4.24
N LYS A 139 -10.18 -2.49 4.90
CA LYS A 139 -9.38 -1.27 4.67
C LYS A 139 -8.54 -1.44 3.40
N ILE A 140 -8.79 -0.64 2.38
CA ILE A 140 -8.14 -0.68 1.08
C ILE A 140 -7.24 0.56 0.94
N ILE A 141 -5.96 0.36 0.66
CA ILE A 141 -4.98 1.46 0.55
C ILE A 141 -4.44 1.50 -0.88
N GLY A 142 -4.81 2.53 -1.64
CA GLY A 142 -4.25 2.81 -2.96
C GLY A 142 -2.94 3.60 -2.86
N ILE A 143 -1.83 2.96 -3.22
CA ILE A 143 -0.50 3.60 -3.21
C ILE A 143 -0.21 4.30 -4.54
N HIS A 144 0.80 5.16 -4.55
CA HIS A 144 1.26 5.94 -5.72
C HIS A 144 0.27 7.02 -6.20
N LEU A 145 -0.53 7.55 -5.28
CA LEU A 145 -1.49 8.65 -5.49
C LEU A 145 -2.62 8.37 -6.50
N GLY A 146 -2.66 7.20 -7.13
CA GLY A 146 -3.56 6.92 -8.25
C GLY A 146 -3.17 7.58 -9.58
N THR A 147 -1.93 8.07 -9.72
CA THR A 147 -1.46 8.79 -10.92
C THR A 147 -1.67 7.98 -12.20
N PRO A 148 -2.27 8.52 -13.28
CA PRO A 148 -2.68 9.92 -13.47
C PRO A 148 -4.12 10.24 -13.02
N TRP A 149 -4.90 9.25 -12.58
CA TRP A 149 -6.29 9.40 -12.14
C TRP A 149 -6.39 9.87 -10.68
N VAL A 150 -5.64 10.91 -10.34
CA VAL A 150 -5.51 11.40 -8.95
C VAL A 150 -6.84 11.89 -8.41
N GLU A 151 -7.60 12.66 -9.19
CA GLU A 151 -8.94 13.11 -8.80
C GLU A 151 -9.92 11.95 -8.61
N GLU A 152 -9.77 10.87 -9.39
CA GLU A 152 -10.57 9.66 -9.22
C GLU A 152 -10.20 8.94 -7.92
N MET A 153 -8.90 8.87 -7.57
CA MET A 153 -8.46 8.31 -6.29
C MET A 153 -8.99 9.12 -5.10
N ILE A 154 -8.93 10.46 -5.17
CA ILE A 154 -9.52 11.35 -4.15
C ILE A 154 -11.02 11.09 -4.04
N ALA A 155 -11.74 10.96 -5.16
CA ALA A 155 -13.16 10.67 -5.17
C ALA A 155 -13.49 9.32 -4.51
N MET A 156 -12.66 8.28 -4.71
CA MET A 156 -12.84 6.98 -4.04
C MET A 156 -12.61 7.07 -2.53
N CYS A 157 -11.54 7.76 -2.08
CA CYS A 157 -11.30 8.00 -0.66
C CYS A 157 -12.39 8.83 0.01
N TRP A 158 -13.00 9.77 -0.72
CA TRP A 158 -14.08 10.61 -0.22
C TRP A 158 -15.41 9.85 -0.13
N LYS A 159 -15.73 9.04 -1.15
CA LYS A 159 -16.98 8.27 -1.23
C LYS A 159 -17.05 7.17 -0.18
N HIS A 160 -15.93 6.50 0.11
CA HIS A 160 -15.91 5.28 0.91
C HIS A 160 -15.13 5.43 2.22
N ASP A 161 -15.74 4.99 3.32
CA ASP A 161 -15.13 5.04 4.65
C ASP A 161 -13.87 4.17 4.78
N ASN A 162 -13.77 3.12 3.97
CA ASN A 162 -12.73 2.11 4.02
C ASN A 162 -11.67 2.21 2.92
N ILE A 163 -11.70 3.24 2.06
CA ILE A 163 -10.64 3.52 1.07
C ILE A 163 -9.71 4.63 1.56
N PHE A 164 -8.41 4.35 1.50
CA PHE A 164 -7.31 5.23 1.88
C PHE A 164 -6.34 5.36 0.69
N MET A 165 -5.51 6.40 0.70
CA MET A 165 -4.45 6.58 -0.29
C MET A 165 -3.10 6.86 0.38
N ALA A 166 -2.01 6.53 -0.31
CA ALA A 166 -0.66 6.84 0.16
C ALA A 166 0.12 7.68 -0.87
N GLY A 167 0.88 8.64 -0.33
CA GLY A 167 1.88 9.40 -1.05
C GLY A 167 3.24 8.73 -0.93
N ASP A 168 3.54 7.84 -1.85
CA ASP A 168 4.78 7.08 -1.97
C ASP A 168 5.16 6.95 -3.46
N ALA A 169 6.39 6.52 -3.75
CA ALA A 169 7.03 6.46 -5.08
C ALA A 169 7.16 7.79 -5.84
N TYR A 170 6.31 8.78 -5.56
CA TYR A 170 6.41 10.16 -5.98
C TYR A 170 6.94 10.99 -4.83
N ALA A 171 8.08 11.66 -5.05
CA ALA A 171 8.68 12.53 -4.04
C ALA A 171 7.70 13.66 -3.65
N PRO A 172 7.56 14.01 -2.35
CA PRO A 172 6.53 14.93 -1.89
C PRO A 172 6.46 16.25 -2.65
N LYS A 173 7.58 16.83 -3.10
CA LYS A 173 7.57 18.07 -3.88
C LYS A 173 6.80 18.00 -5.20
N TYR A 174 6.51 16.79 -5.70
CA TYR A 174 5.77 16.55 -6.94
C TYR A 174 4.34 16.05 -6.69
N TRP A 175 3.88 16.00 -5.45
CA TRP A 175 2.48 15.67 -5.18
C TRP A 175 1.57 16.75 -5.78
N PRO A 176 0.50 16.35 -6.50
CA PRO A 176 -0.45 17.31 -7.05
C PRO A 176 -1.06 18.20 -5.96
N GLU A 177 -1.34 19.45 -6.29
CA GLU A 177 -1.92 20.41 -5.34
C GLU A 177 -3.25 19.92 -4.76
N SER A 178 -4.07 19.21 -5.56
CA SER A 178 -5.33 18.61 -5.11
C SER A 178 -5.12 17.54 -4.03
N VAL A 179 -4.06 16.73 -4.14
CA VAL A 179 -3.69 15.73 -3.11
C VAL A 179 -3.26 16.42 -1.83
N VAL A 180 -2.39 17.43 -1.94
CA VAL A 180 -1.90 18.18 -0.78
C VAL A 180 -3.07 18.86 -0.10
N HIS A 181 -3.97 19.49 -0.85
CA HIS A 181 -5.19 20.09 -0.33
C HIS A 181 -6.09 19.06 0.36
N PHE A 182 -6.36 17.92 -0.29
CA PHE A 182 -7.15 16.82 0.28
C PHE A 182 -6.57 16.36 1.62
N ALA A 183 -5.29 15.97 1.63
CA ALA A 183 -4.60 15.48 2.81
C ALA A 183 -4.51 16.55 3.93
N ASN A 184 -4.37 17.82 3.58
CA ASN A 184 -4.28 18.91 4.57
C ASN A 184 -5.64 19.39 5.10
N THR A 185 -6.76 18.90 4.53
CA THR A 185 -8.10 19.39 4.84
C THR A 185 -9.09 18.25 5.15
N TYR A 186 -10.05 17.99 4.27
CA TYR A 186 -11.16 17.07 4.50
C TYR A 186 -10.78 15.60 4.35
N GLY A 187 -9.62 15.31 3.75
CA GLY A 187 -9.06 13.96 3.58
C GLY A 187 -7.97 13.57 4.59
N GLN A 188 -7.74 14.38 5.62
CA GLN A 188 -6.61 14.22 6.55
C GLN A 188 -6.53 12.86 7.26
N ASP A 189 -7.65 12.15 7.38
CA ASP A 189 -7.72 10.81 7.98
C ASP A 189 -7.59 9.66 6.96
N LYS A 190 -7.47 10.01 5.67
CA LYS A 190 -7.47 9.09 4.52
C LYS A 190 -6.11 8.97 3.82
N PHE A 191 -5.14 9.78 4.21
CA PHE A 191 -3.85 9.89 3.53
C PHE A 191 -2.70 9.37 4.40
N LEU A 192 -1.86 8.50 3.85
CA LEU A 192 -0.68 7.95 4.51
C LEU A 192 0.60 8.43 3.81
N PHE A 193 1.64 8.70 4.59
CA PHE A 193 2.97 8.97 4.06
C PHE A 193 3.74 7.66 3.78
N GLY A 194 4.46 7.62 2.66
CA GLY A 194 5.42 6.57 2.35
C GLY A 194 6.56 7.09 1.49
N THR A 195 7.61 6.28 1.34
CA THR A 195 8.79 6.64 0.53
C THR A 195 9.03 5.67 -0.62
N ASP A 196 8.38 4.51 -0.59
CA ASP A 196 8.67 3.39 -1.50
C ASP A 196 10.17 3.11 -1.59
N PHE A 197 10.89 3.17 -0.46
CA PHE A 197 12.35 3.03 -0.43
C PHE A 197 12.77 1.73 -1.15
N PRO A 198 13.73 1.79 -2.09
CA PRO A 198 14.71 2.87 -2.30
C PRO A 198 14.34 3.95 -3.33
N VAL A 199 13.08 4.05 -3.78
CA VAL A 199 12.67 5.01 -4.83
C VAL A 199 12.82 6.47 -4.38
N VAL A 200 12.29 6.82 -3.19
CA VAL A 200 12.48 8.15 -2.60
C VAL A 200 13.37 8.03 -1.36
N ASP A 201 14.43 8.84 -1.31
CA ASP A 201 15.27 8.93 -0.10
C ASP A 201 14.45 9.49 1.08
N PRO A 202 14.47 8.85 2.26
CA PRO A 202 13.61 9.27 3.36
C PRO A 202 13.97 10.62 3.97
N ILE A 203 15.25 11.02 3.99
CA ILE A 203 15.66 12.33 4.52
C ILE A 203 15.13 13.42 3.59
N ARG A 204 15.30 13.22 2.29
CA ARG A 204 14.75 14.11 1.27
C ARG A 204 13.22 14.16 1.34
N ALA A 205 12.54 13.02 1.49
CA ALA A 205 11.09 12.98 1.56
C ALA A 205 10.56 13.83 2.73
N MET A 206 11.15 13.69 3.92
CA MET A 206 10.74 14.49 5.09
C MET A 206 10.99 15.99 4.89
N ALA A 207 12.16 16.36 4.34
CA ALA A 207 12.46 17.76 4.02
C ALA A 207 11.49 18.35 2.98
N GLU A 208 11.03 17.56 2.00
CA GLU A 208 10.03 17.98 1.02
C GLU A 208 8.61 18.02 1.63
N VAL A 209 8.27 17.16 2.60
CA VAL A 209 7.02 17.27 3.36
C VAL A 209 6.99 18.56 4.19
N ASP A 210 8.13 18.97 4.78
CA ASP A 210 8.23 20.22 5.54
C ASP A 210 8.06 21.48 4.68
N GLN A 211 8.30 21.37 3.36
CA GLN A 211 8.04 22.45 2.40
C GLN A 211 6.55 22.58 2.06
N HIS A 212 5.75 21.55 2.31
CA HIS A 212 4.30 21.67 2.23
C HIS A 212 3.78 22.36 3.50
N ASN A 213 2.91 23.36 3.32
CA ASN A 213 2.26 24.08 4.41
C ASN A 213 1.14 23.24 5.07
N PHE A 214 1.45 22.02 5.50
CA PHE A 214 0.53 21.18 6.27
C PHE A 214 0.24 21.84 7.62
N ARG A 215 -1.03 21.88 7.99
CA ARG A 215 -1.47 22.25 9.33
C ARG A 215 -0.97 21.19 10.31
N GLU A 216 -0.73 21.59 11.55
CA GLU A 216 -0.17 20.73 12.60
C GLU A 216 -0.92 19.39 12.78
N VAL A 217 -2.26 19.43 12.81
CA VAL A 217 -3.07 18.23 13.02
C VAL A 217 -3.00 17.26 11.82
N PRO A 218 -3.32 17.66 10.58
CA PRO A 218 -3.11 16.84 9.38
C PRO A 218 -1.69 16.27 9.27
N LYS A 219 -0.65 17.07 9.56
CA LYS A 219 0.74 16.63 9.47
C LYS A 219 1.02 15.42 10.37
N LYS A 220 0.57 15.47 11.63
CA LYS A 220 0.71 14.35 12.58
C LYS A 220 -0.04 13.10 12.11
N LYS A 221 -1.26 13.29 11.60
CA LYS A 221 -2.09 12.20 11.06
C LYS A 221 -1.42 11.49 9.89
N ILE A 222 -1.00 12.26 8.89
CA ILE A 222 -0.39 11.75 7.65
C ILE A 222 0.92 11.01 7.94
N LEU A 223 1.77 11.57 8.80
CA LEU A 223 3.09 11.04 9.09
C LEU A 223 3.08 9.86 10.08
N ARG A 224 2.04 9.69 10.89
CA ARG A 224 2.03 8.67 11.95
C ARG A 224 0.64 8.10 12.27
N GLU A 225 -0.30 8.92 12.73
CA GLU A 225 -1.52 8.42 13.39
C GLU A 225 -2.43 7.61 12.47
N ASN A 226 -2.50 7.99 11.18
CA ASN A 226 -3.28 7.24 10.20
C ASN A 226 -2.73 5.83 9.99
N ALA A 227 -1.40 5.67 9.93
CA ALA A 227 -0.78 4.36 9.78
C ALA A 227 -1.06 3.46 10.99
N ILE A 228 -0.98 4.02 12.21
CA ILE A 228 -1.30 3.29 13.44
C ILE A 228 -2.75 2.79 13.43
N ARG A 229 -3.71 3.67 13.10
CA ARG A 229 -5.14 3.34 13.05
C ARG A 229 -5.48 2.34 11.95
N VAL A 230 -4.94 2.53 10.75
CA VAL A 230 -5.28 1.71 9.57
C VAL A 230 -4.72 0.29 9.73
N PHE A 231 -3.46 0.16 10.17
CA PHE A 231 -2.79 -1.13 10.35
C PHE A 231 -2.94 -1.72 11.76
N CYS A 232 -3.75 -1.11 12.63
CA CYS A 232 -4.00 -1.57 14.01
C CYS A 232 -2.69 -1.80 14.80
N LEU A 233 -1.72 -0.89 14.66
CA LEU A 233 -0.43 -1.00 15.33
C LEU A 233 -0.54 -0.62 16.81
N PRO A 234 0.31 -1.20 17.69
CA PRO A 234 0.45 -0.71 19.07
C PRO A 234 1.04 0.72 19.07
N GLU A 235 0.54 1.55 19.98
CA GLU A 235 0.95 2.97 20.15
C GLU A 235 2.40 3.15 20.62
#